data_AF-A0A954P6N4-F1
#
_entry.id   AF-A0A954P6N4-F1
#
_cell.length_a   1.000
_cell.length_b   1.000
_cell.length_c   1.000
_cell.angle_alpha   90.00
_cell.angle_beta   90.00
_cell.angle_gamma   90.00
#
_symmetry.space_group_name_H-M   'P 1'
#
loop_
_entity.id
_entity.type
_entity.pdbx_description
1 polymer ?
#
loop_
_entity_poly.entity_id
_entity_poly.type
_entity_poly.pdbx_seq_one_letter_code
_entity_poly.pdbx_strand_id
1 'polypeptide(L)'
;AYSMDESAARLTELDIRLLSGRITGTAMVPLQEGLPQGADATATLQTTEPLQLEPLAAALAGKPVPVVGRLNLSAEASVPRPRLTETKAWQFHGEAAIAGGTAWGLAIDGEPVQAALQNGTLSLSKTQLSWGRTEIGLAGEVGIEAPNPWSASLGIEAVSLDDLTRTVDDIRPPFAVAGSGEFTGSAKGTLQPFDIAATGDVSSDGLTVAGARVTAFNARAAADRQRVRLTEMKLELYGG
;
A
#
# COMPACT_ATOMS: atom_id res chain seq x y z
N ALA A 1 2.03 -14.47 28.85
CA ALA A 1 2.46 -14.40 30.27
C ALA A 1 3.01 -12.99 30.59
N TYR A 2 2.97 -12.56 31.85
CA TYR A 2 3.53 -11.27 32.27
C TYR A 2 4.52 -11.44 33.43
N SER A 3 5.52 -10.56 33.50
CA SER A 3 6.42 -10.41 34.64
C SER A 3 6.61 -8.94 34.96
N MET A 4 6.86 -8.62 36.22
CA MET A 4 7.07 -7.25 36.66
C MET A 4 8.15 -7.26 37.73
N ASP A 5 9.10 -6.35 37.61
CA ASP A 5 10.11 -6.05 38.63
C ASP A 5 10.15 -4.54 38.89
N GLU A 6 11.06 -4.07 39.74
CA GLU A 6 11.19 -2.64 40.06
C GLU A 6 11.58 -1.78 38.85
N SER A 7 12.17 -2.38 37.81
CA SER A 7 12.68 -1.69 36.63
C SER A 7 11.67 -1.63 35.49
N ALA A 8 10.88 -2.68 35.29
CA ALA A 8 9.99 -2.82 34.14
C ALA A 8 8.81 -3.77 34.37
N ALA A 9 7.71 -3.47 33.69
CA ALA A 9 6.64 -4.43 33.41
C ALA A 9 6.87 -5.04 32.02
N ARG A 10 6.86 -6.37 31.93
CA ARG A 10 7.08 -7.13 30.69
C ARG A 10 5.89 -8.02 30.39
N LEU A 11 5.41 -7.96 29.15
CA LEU A 11 4.52 -8.94 28.56
C LEU A 11 5.39 -9.85 27.68
N THR A 12 5.64 -11.07 28.12
CA THR A 12 6.54 -12.01 27.41
C THR A 12 5.84 -12.81 26.32
N GLU A 13 4.51 -12.77 26.32
CA GLU A 13 3.70 -13.44 25.31
C GLU A 13 2.38 -12.69 25.22
N LEU A 14 2.27 -11.95 24.14
CA LEU A 14 1.05 -11.44 23.55
C LEU A 14 0.59 -12.49 22.53
N ASP A 15 -0.69 -12.85 22.57
CA ASP A 15 -1.30 -13.75 21.59
C ASP A 15 -2.63 -13.13 21.13
N ILE A 16 -2.66 -12.69 19.89
CA ILE A 16 -3.79 -12.02 19.27
C ILE A 16 -4.25 -12.87 18.09
N ARG A 17 -5.53 -13.26 18.13
CA ARG A 17 -6.22 -13.78 16.95
C ARG A 17 -6.83 -12.61 16.19
N LEU A 18 -6.37 -12.41 14.97
CA LEU A 18 -6.88 -11.37 14.09
C LEU A 18 -7.41 -12.01 12.82
N LEU A 19 -8.73 -11.93 12.62
CA LEU A 19 -9.42 -12.57 11.50
C LEU A 19 -9.08 -14.07 11.43
N SER A 20 -8.38 -14.48 10.37
CA SER A 20 -7.97 -15.86 10.08
C SER A 20 -6.51 -16.18 10.43
N GLY A 21 -5.77 -15.24 11.02
CA GLY A 21 -4.38 -15.43 11.41
C GLY A 21 -4.13 -15.21 12.89
N ARG A 22 -2.87 -15.39 13.27
CA ARG A 22 -2.40 -15.30 14.66
C ARG A 22 -1.15 -14.44 14.71
N ILE A 23 -1.18 -13.45 15.58
CA ILE A 23 -0.08 -12.52 15.85
C ILE A 23 0.39 -12.76 17.27
N THR A 24 1.69 -13.01 17.42
CA THR A 24 2.32 -13.10 18.74
C THR A 24 3.28 -11.95 18.94
N GLY A 25 3.63 -11.65 20.19
CA GLY A 25 4.57 -10.57 20.45
C GLY A 25 5.03 -10.48 21.88
N THR A 26 5.87 -9.47 22.12
CA THR A 26 6.30 -9.08 23.47
C THR A 26 6.14 -7.58 23.63
N ALA A 27 6.00 -7.12 24.87
CA ALA A 27 6.00 -5.69 25.19
C ALA A 27 6.74 -5.41 26.49
N MET A 28 7.35 -4.25 26.60
CA MET A 28 8.06 -3.80 27.78
C MET A 28 7.70 -2.35 28.07
N VAL A 29 7.38 -2.06 29.33
CA VAL A 29 7.15 -0.70 29.84
C VAL A 29 8.12 -0.46 30.99
N PRO A 30 9.06 0.50 30.88
CA PRO A 30 9.94 0.85 31.98
C PRO A 30 9.15 1.53 33.11
N LEU A 31 9.43 1.15 34.36
CA LEU A 31 8.73 1.65 35.55
C LEU A 31 9.56 2.65 36.35
N GLN A 32 10.89 2.52 36.32
CA GLN A 32 11.77 3.25 37.21
C GLN A 32 11.88 4.74 36.85
N GLU A 33 11.59 5.60 37.82
CA GLU A 33 11.90 7.03 37.76
C GLU A 33 13.41 7.21 37.98
N GLY A 34 14.13 7.76 37.00
CA GLY A 34 15.58 8.00 37.08
C GLY A 34 16.45 7.18 36.12
N LEU A 35 15.85 6.29 35.31
CA LEU A 35 16.49 5.92 34.04
C LEU A 35 16.80 7.19 33.24
N PRO A 36 17.88 7.21 32.42
CA PRO A 36 18.17 8.36 31.56
C PRO A 36 16.88 8.80 30.88
N GLN A 37 16.52 10.08 31.07
CA GLN A 37 15.22 10.63 30.69
C GLN A 37 14.82 10.12 29.29
N GLY A 38 13.73 9.36 29.20
CA GLY A 38 13.20 8.87 27.93
C GLY A 38 13.39 7.38 27.63
N ALA A 39 13.36 6.48 28.62
CA ALA A 39 13.19 5.07 28.32
C ALA A 39 11.83 4.85 27.65
N ASP A 40 11.85 4.38 26.40
CA ASP A 40 10.66 4.10 25.62
C ASP A 40 9.99 2.80 26.08
N ALA A 41 8.66 2.79 26.08
CA ALA A 41 7.92 1.54 26.04
C ALA A 41 8.07 0.94 24.64
N THR A 42 8.31 -0.36 24.55
CA THR A 42 8.53 -1.05 23.28
C THR A 42 7.60 -2.26 23.14
N ALA A 43 7.27 -2.62 21.91
CA ALA A 43 6.57 -3.85 21.58
C ALA A 43 7.13 -4.45 20.29
N THR A 44 7.18 -5.77 20.23
CA THR A 44 7.52 -6.52 19.02
C THR A 44 6.36 -7.45 18.69
N LEU A 45 6.01 -7.55 17.42
CA LEU A 45 4.88 -8.32 16.90
C LEU A 45 5.34 -9.14 15.70
N GLN A 46 4.90 -10.38 15.60
CA GLN A 46 5.05 -11.18 14.38
C GLN A 46 3.83 -12.08 14.15
N THR A 47 3.52 -12.37 12.90
CA THR A 47 2.56 -13.42 12.56
C THR A 47 3.16 -14.80 12.78
N THR A 48 2.48 -15.66 13.55
CA THR A 48 2.80 -17.10 13.65
C THR A 48 1.93 -17.94 12.73
N GLU A 49 0.72 -17.47 12.45
CA GLU A 49 -0.15 -18.00 11.41
C GLU A 49 -0.45 -16.86 10.43
N PRO A 50 -0.13 -17.02 9.13
CA PRO A 50 -0.31 -15.95 8.15
C PRO A 50 -1.77 -15.47 8.09
N LEU A 51 -1.96 -14.16 8.00
CA LEU A 51 -3.28 -13.56 7.82
C LEU A 51 -3.77 -13.81 6.40
N GLN A 52 -5.04 -14.16 6.20
CA GLN A 52 -5.57 -14.24 4.83
C GLN A 52 -5.93 -12.85 4.30
N LEU A 53 -5.50 -12.54 3.08
CA LEU A 53 -5.73 -11.22 2.47
C LEU A 53 -7.19 -10.93 2.18
N GLU A 54 -7.98 -11.94 1.79
CA GLU A 54 -9.38 -11.78 1.43
C GLU A 54 -10.24 -11.16 2.55
N PRO A 55 -10.31 -11.75 3.77
CA PRO A 55 -11.08 -11.16 4.87
C PRO A 55 -10.50 -9.82 5.33
N LEU A 56 -9.17 -9.65 5.26
CA LEU A 56 -8.52 -8.40 5.64
C LEU A 56 -8.92 -7.26 4.69
N ALA A 57 -8.84 -7.49 3.38
CA ALA A 57 -9.23 -6.52 2.37
C ALA A 57 -10.73 -6.22 2.43
N ALA A 58 -11.57 -7.23 2.67
CA ALA A 58 -13.01 -7.04 2.82
C ALA A 58 -13.35 -6.16 4.05
N ALA A 59 -12.66 -6.37 5.17
CA ALA A 59 -12.83 -5.55 6.38
C ALA A 59 -12.42 -4.09 6.15
N LEU A 60 -11.35 -3.84 5.41
CA LEU A 60 -10.87 -2.49 5.11
C LEU A 60 -11.75 -1.76 4.07
N ALA A 61 -12.17 -2.46 3.01
CA ALA A 61 -12.97 -1.88 1.94
C ALA A 61 -14.47 -1.79 2.26
N GLY A 62 -14.93 -2.49 3.32
CA GLY A 62 -16.35 -2.63 3.64
C GLY A 62 -17.14 -3.44 2.60
N LYS A 63 -16.47 -4.12 1.68
CA LYS A 63 -17.06 -4.96 0.62
C LYS A 63 -16.06 -6.04 0.18
N PRO A 64 -16.52 -7.16 -0.39
CA PRO A 64 -15.63 -8.16 -0.96
C PRO A 64 -14.70 -7.55 -2.01
N VAL A 65 -13.41 -7.82 -1.88
CA VAL A 65 -12.38 -7.47 -2.86
C VAL A 65 -11.83 -8.79 -3.39
N PRO A 66 -11.71 -8.97 -4.72
CA PRO A 66 -11.22 -10.22 -5.30
C PRO A 66 -9.70 -10.33 -5.11
N VAL A 67 -9.26 -10.46 -3.86
CA VAL A 67 -7.87 -10.64 -3.47
C VAL A 67 -7.75 -11.88 -2.59
N VAL A 68 -6.81 -12.75 -2.92
CA VAL A 68 -6.46 -13.93 -2.13
C VAL A 68 -4.96 -13.92 -1.87
N GLY A 69 -4.52 -14.66 -0.87
CA GLY A 69 -3.11 -14.75 -0.48
C GLY A 69 -2.94 -14.75 1.02
N ARG A 70 -1.69 -14.90 1.43
CA ARG A 70 -1.29 -14.95 2.84
C ARG A 70 -0.33 -13.81 3.15
N LEU A 71 -0.60 -13.09 4.23
CA LEU A 71 0.20 -11.97 4.70
C LEU A 71 0.96 -12.39 5.95
N ASN A 72 2.29 -12.34 5.87
CA ASN A 72 3.17 -12.40 7.02
C ASN A 72 3.54 -10.98 7.42
N LEU A 73 3.59 -10.71 8.72
CA LEU A 73 3.92 -9.39 9.24
C LEU A 73 4.91 -9.53 10.39
N SER A 74 5.91 -8.67 10.41
CA SER A 74 6.78 -8.40 11.55
C SER A 74 6.75 -6.90 11.83
N ALA A 75 6.72 -6.52 13.11
CA ALA A 75 6.68 -5.12 13.48
C ALA A 75 7.28 -4.86 14.85
N GLU A 76 7.81 -3.66 14.98
CA GLU A 76 8.30 -3.08 16.21
C GLU A 76 7.59 -1.74 16.44
N ALA A 77 7.22 -1.48 17.68
CA ALA A 77 6.64 -0.21 18.09
C ALA A 77 7.38 0.34 19.30
N SER A 78 7.52 1.66 19.37
CA SER A 78 8.06 2.35 20.52
C SER A 78 7.30 3.64 20.81
N VAL A 79 7.30 4.05 22.08
CA VAL A 79 6.71 5.32 22.50
C VAL A 79 7.37 5.80 23.79
N PRO A 80 7.68 7.10 23.92
CA PRO A 80 8.13 7.65 25.18
C PRO A 80 7.09 7.38 26.27
N ARG A 81 7.50 6.78 27.38
CA ARG A 81 6.62 6.48 28.53
C ARG A 81 5.68 7.64 28.92
N PRO A 82 6.14 8.91 29.06
CA PRO A 82 5.24 10.01 29.45
C PRO A 82 4.19 10.35 28.39
N ARG A 83 4.33 9.82 27.17
CA ARG A 83 3.49 10.08 25.99
C ARG A 83 2.75 8.84 25.50
N LEU A 84 2.60 7.80 26.34
CA LEU A 84 1.88 6.56 26.02
C LEU A 84 0.46 6.81 25.47
N THR A 85 -0.20 7.87 25.93
CA THR A 85 -1.55 8.26 25.52
C THR A 85 -1.59 9.16 24.29
N GLU A 86 -0.44 9.69 23.84
CA GLU A 86 -0.35 10.57 22.70
C GLU A 86 -0.09 9.76 21.43
N THR A 87 -1.11 9.60 20.58
CA THR A 87 -1.00 8.76 19.38
C THR A 87 0.15 9.16 18.45
N LYS A 88 0.47 10.46 18.35
CA LYS A 88 1.60 10.96 17.54
C LYS A 88 2.98 10.62 18.10
N ALA A 89 3.09 10.28 19.38
CA ALA A 89 4.35 9.92 20.00
C ALA A 89 4.76 8.47 19.70
N TRP A 90 3.81 7.66 19.21
CA TRP A 90 4.09 6.30 18.80
C TRP A 90 4.89 6.27 17.51
N GLN A 91 5.94 5.46 17.54
CA GLN A 91 6.75 5.08 16.40
C GLN A 91 6.48 3.61 16.10
N PHE A 92 6.38 3.27 14.82
CA PHE A 92 6.21 1.90 14.35
C PHE A 92 7.15 1.68 13.18
N HIS A 93 7.75 0.50 13.09
CA HIS A 93 8.43 0.02 11.91
C HIS A 93 8.04 -1.42 11.70
N GLY A 94 7.67 -1.79 10.48
CA GLY A 94 7.26 -3.14 10.20
C GLY A 94 7.45 -3.51 8.75
N GLU A 95 7.46 -4.81 8.51
CA GLU A 95 7.59 -5.42 7.21
C GLU A 95 6.41 -6.38 7.01
N ALA A 96 5.85 -6.38 5.81
CA ALA A 96 4.74 -7.23 5.45
C ALA A 96 5.01 -7.94 4.11
N ALA A 97 5.01 -9.26 4.12
CA ALA A 97 5.26 -10.08 2.94
C ALA A 97 4.00 -10.84 2.52
N ILE A 98 3.67 -10.77 1.23
CA ILE A 98 2.55 -11.50 0.64
C ILE A 98 3.08 -12.78 -0.01
N ALA A 99 2.47 -13.92 0.32
CA ALA A 99 2.81 -15.22 -0.23
C ALA A 99 1.62 -15.81 -1.01
N GLY A 100 1.85 -16.11 -2.30
CA GLY A 100 0.84 -16.69 -3.19
C GLY A 100 -0.36 -15.78 -3.37
N GLY A 101 -0.11 -14.47 -3.49
CA GLY A 101 -1.15 -13.47 -3.64
C GLY A 101 -1.77 -13.53 -5.04
N THR A 102 -3.08 -13.33 -5.14
CA THR A 102 -3.65 -12.86 -6.40
C THR A 102 -4.66 -11.74 -6.13
N ALA A 103 -4.74 -10.71 -6.99
CA ALA A 103 -5.84 -9.76 -6.96
C ALA A 103 -6.41 -9.54 -8.36
N TRP A 104 -7.73 -9.53 -8.49
CA TRP A 104 -8.44 -9.49 -9.78
C TRP A 104 -7.94 -10.58 -10.75
N GLY A 105 -7.63 -11.76 -10.21
CA GLY A 105 -7.10 -12.90 -10.98
C GLY A 105 -5.61 -12.79 -11.35
N LEU A 106 -4.92 -11.72 -10.94
CA LEU A 106 -3.52 -11.47 -11.23
C LEU A 106 -2.65 -11.92 -10.09
N ALA A 107 -1.63 -12.73 -10.37
CA ALA A 107 -0.60 -13.06 -9.38
C ALA A 107 0.04 -11.78 -8.86
N ILE A 108 0.11 -11.67 -7.53
CA ILE A 108 0.85 -10.64 -6.82
C ILE A 108 1.96 -11.36 -6.08
N ASP A 109 3.15 -11.25 -6.64
CA ASP A 109 4.39 -11.57 -5.96
C ASP A 109 5.21 -10.29 -5.90
N GLY A 110 5.83 -10.02 -4.75
CA GLY A 110 6.53 -8.77 -4.52
C GLY A 110 7.52 -8.87 -3.39
N GLU A 111 8.40 -7.89 -3.35
CA GLU A 111 9.28 -7.68 -2.22
C GLU A 111 8.46 -7.34 -0.97
N PRO A 112 8.98 -7.64 0.23
CA PRO A 112 8.30 -7.25 1.45
C PRO A 112 8.03 -5.74 1.51
N VAL A 113 6.80 -5.40 1.88
CA VAL A 113 6.33 -4.03 2.03
C VAL A 113 6.84 -3.49 3.35
N GLN A 114 7.61 -2.41 3.31
CA GLN A 114 8.03 -1.70 4.51
C GLN A 114 7.00 -0.63 4.89
N ALA A 115 6.63 -0.62 6.16
CA ALA A 115 5.70 0.33 6.76
C ALA A 115 6.37 1.02 7.96
N ALA A 116 6.15 2.32 8.12
CA ALA A 116 6.63 3.05 9.27
C ALA A 116 5.59 4.07 9.76
N LEU A 117 5.34 4.15 11.07
CA LEU A 117 4.59 5.24 11.69
C LEU A 117 5.57 6.19 12.34
N GLN A 118 5.55 7.45 11.93
CA GLN A 118 6.34 8.51 12.57
C GLN A 118 5.53 9.79 12.63
N ASN A 119 5.52 10.45 13.79
CA ASN A 119 4.83 11.73 13.99
C ASN A 119 3.34 11.70 13.58
N GLY A 120 2.67 10.57 13.78
CA GLY A 120 1.26 10.37 13.40
C GLY A 120 1.01 10.13 11.91
N THR A 121 2.04 9.87 11.11
CA THR A 121 1.93 9.52 9.69
C THR A 121 2.45 8.12 9.45
N LEU A 122 1.60 7.24 8.92
CA LEU A 122 1.95 5.90 8.49
C LEU A 122 2.38 5.96 7.03
N SER A 123 3.66 5.74 6.75
CA SER A 123 4.23 5.66 5.42
C SER A 123 4.42 4.20 4.99
N LEU A 124 4.07 3.90 3.75
CA LEU A 124 4.37 2.67 3.03
C LEU A 124 5.41 3.01 1.97
N SER A 125 6.63 2.49 2.13
CA SER A 125 7.73 2.81 1.22
C SER A 125 7.81 1.81 0.07
N LYS A 126 8.05 2.38 -1.13
CA LYS A 126 8.44 1.77 -2.41
C LYS A 126 8.27 0.25 -2.44
N THR A 127 7.03 -0.20 -2.59
CA THR A 127 6.71 -1.59 -2.87
C THR A 127 6.84 -1.83 -4.37
N GLN A 128 7.67 -2.79 -4.76
CA GLN A 128 7.67 -3.33 -6.12
C GLN A 128 6.83 -4.61 -6.14
N LEU A 129 5.71 -4.55 -6.84
CA LEU A 129 4.88 -5.70 -7.16
C LEU A 129 5.16 -6.11 -8.60
N SER A 130 5.21 -7.40 -8.84
CA SER A 130 5.29 -7.94 -10.19
C SER A 130 3.89 -8.38 -10.65
N TRP A 131 3.53 -8.00 -11.87
CA TRP A 131 2.35 -8.47 -12.58
C TRP A 131 2.80 -9.08 -13.92
N GLY A 132 3.01 -10.40 -13.92
CA GLY A 132 3.60 -11.10 -15.06
C GLY A 132 5.01 -10.58 -15.34
N ARG A 133 5.16 -9.77 -16.40
CA ARG A 133 6.41 -9.09 -16.76
C ARG A 133 6.43 -7.60 -16.42
N THR A 134 5.33 -7.07 -15.88
CA THR A 134 5.14 -5.66 -15.56
C THR A 134 5.56 -5.42 -14.12
N GLU A 135 6.37 -4.40 -13.88
CA GLU A 135 6.71 -3.94 -12.54
C GLU A 135 5.79 -2.78 -12.12
N ILE A 136 5.25 -2.87 -10.92
CA ILE A 136 4.33 -1.90 -10.33
C ILE A 136 4.99 -1.35 -9.07
N GLY A 137 5.38 -0.08 -9.11
CA GLY A 137 5.85 0.68 -7.96
C GLY A 137 4.70 1.35 -7.23
N LEU A 138 4.59 1.12 -5.91
CA LEU A 138 3.60 1.75 -5.04
C LEU A 138 4.29 2.40 -3.85
N ALA A 139 3.82 3.59 -3.47
CA ALA A 139 4.17 4.23 -2.20
C ALA A 139 2.97 5.04 -1.70
N GLY A 140 2.90 5.28 -0.40
CA GLY A 140 1.84 6.09 0.15
C GLY A 140 2.04 6.46 1.61
N GLU A 141 1.23 7.40 2.06
CA GLU A 141 1.24 7.92 3.43
C GLU A 141 -0.20 8.14 3.88
N VAL A 142 -0.48 7.90 5.16
CA VAL A 142 -1.77 8.20 5.79
C VAL A 142 -1.57 8.74 7.20
N GLY A 143 -2.16 9.89 7.48
CA GLY A 143 -2.26 10.46 8.82
C GLY A 143 -3.26 9.67 9.67
N ILE A 144 -2.89 9.35 10.90
CA ILE A 144 -3.73 8.53 11.80
C ILE A 144 -4.78 9.36 12.56
N GLU A 145 -4.63 10.67 12.60
CA GLU A 145 -5.62 11.58 13.20
C GLU A 145 -6.53 12.19 12.15
N ALA A 146 -7.80 12.41 12.52
CA ALA A 146 -8.77 13.13 11.69
C ALA A 146 -8.21 14.50 11.25
N PRO A 147 -8.34 14.88 9.97
CA PRO A 147 -9.21 14.27 8.93
C PRO A 147 -8.60 13.06 8.19
N ASN A 148 -7.50 12.51 8.71
CA ASN A 148 -6.73 11.41 8.13
C ASN A 148 -6.27 11.75 6.71
N PRO A 149 -5.42 12.78 6.56
CA PRO A 149 -4.88 13.13 5.25
C PRO A 149 -4.08 11.95 4.70
N TRP A 150 -4.16 11.71 3.40
CA TRP A 150 -3.42 10.63 2.76
C TRP A 150 -2.87 11.06 1.42
N SER A 151 -1.80 10.39 0.99
CA SER A 151 -1.24 10.49 -0.36
C SER A 151 -0.76 9.13 -0.83
N ALA A 152 -0.83 8.88 -2.12
CA ALA A 152 -0.33 7.67 -2.76
C ALA A 152 0.29 8.01 -4.11
N SER A 153 1.31 7.26 -4.50
CA SER A 153 1.91 7.30 -5.83
C SER A 153 1.98 5.89 -6.40
N LEU A 154 1.70 5.79 -7.69
CA LEU A 154 1.72 4.57 -8.47
C LEU A 154 2.61 4.80 -9.70
N GLY A 155 3.52 3.89 -9.95
CA GLY A 155 4.30 3.80 -11.19
C GLY A 155 4.13 2.41 -11.78
N ILE A 156 3.91 2.33 -13.08
CA ILE A 156 3.85 1.08 -13.82
C ILE A 156 4.75 1.26 -15.03
N GLU A 157 5.77 0.42 -15.12
CA GLU A 157 6.73 0.46 -16.21
C GLU A 157 6.49 -0.71 -17.18
N ALA A 158 6.60 -0.43 -18.47
CA ALA A 158 6.53 -1.42 -19.54
C ALA A 158 5.29 -2.33 -19.52
N VAL A 159 4.10 -1.77 -19.25
CA VAL A 159 2.85 -2.54 -19.27
C VAL A 159 2.51 -2.97 -20.70
N SER A 160 2.36 -4.29 -20.91
CA SER A 160 1.85 -4.85 -22.15
C SER A 160 0.34 -4.60 -22.27
N LEU A 161 -0.08 -3.78 -23.24
CA LEU A 161 -1.50 -3.46 -23.43
C LEU A 161 -2.31 -4.66 -23.96
N ASP A 162 -1.66 -5.57 -24.69
CA ASP A 162 -2.30 -6.81 -25.17
C ASP A 162 -2.62 -7.75 -23.98
N ASP A 163 -1.71 -7.83 -23.00
CA ASP A 163 -1.96 -8.62 -21.79
C ASP A 163 -3.01 -7.96 -20.88
N LEU A 164 -2.97 -6.63 -20.73
CA LEU A 164 -3.95 -5.86 -19.95
C LEU A 164 -5.38 -6.08 -20.45
N THR A 165 -5.60 -5.92 -21.76
CA THR A 165 -6.93 -6.03 -22.37
C THR A 165 -7.49 -7.45 -22.36
N ARG A 166 -6.62 -8.48 -22.35
CA ARG A 166 -7.05 -9.86 -22.16
C ARG A 166 -7.50 -10.15 -20.74
N THR A 167 -6.84 -9.54 -19.77
CA THR A 167 -6.99 -9.93 -18.37
C THR A 167 -8.14 -9.19 -17.66
N VAL A 168 -8.29 -7.90 -17.92
CA VAL A 168 -9.32 -7.09 -17.26
C VAL A 168 -10.55 -7.01 -18.16
N ASP A 169 -11.55 -7.83 -17.88
CA ASP A 169 -12.79 -7.92 -18.68
C ASP A 169 -13.47 -6.55 -18.87
N ASP A 170 -13.39 -5.68 -17.86
CA ASP A 170 -13.97 -4.33 -17.87
C ASP A 170 -13.21 -3.35 -18.78
N ILE A 171 -11.97 -3.66 -19.16
CA ILE A 171 -11.09 -2.82 -20.00
C ILE A 171 -10.84 -3.53 -21.33
N ARG A 172 -11.92 -3.93 -22.01
CA ARG A 172 -11.87 -4.48 -23.36
C ARG A 172 -12.28 -3.41 -24.38
N PRO A 173 -11.32 -2.67 -24.97
CA PRO A 173 -11.64 -1.74 -26.03
C PRO A 173 -12.30 -2.49 -27.20
N PRO A 174 -13.23 -1.86 -27.94
CA PRO A 174 -13.92 -2.49 -29.07
C PRO A 174 -13.01 -2.70 -30.30
N PHE A 175 -11.73 -2.42 -30.18
CA PHE A 175 -10.69 -2.57 -31.18
C PHE A 175 -9.44 -3.17 -30.55
N ALA A 176 -8.64 -3.89 -31.34
CA ALA A 176 -7.38 -4.43 -30.88
C ALA A 176 -6.39 -3.31 -30.53
N VAL A 177 -5.75 -3.43 -29.37
CA VAL A 177 -4.69 -2.53 -28.89
C VAL A 177 -3.48 -3.38 -28.53
N ALA A 178 -2.33 -3.04 -29.12
CA ALA A 178 -1.06 -3.69 -28.82
C ALA A 178 0.06 -2.65 -28.64
N GLY A 179 1.09 -3.02 -27.88
CA GLY A 179 2.23 -2.17 -27.56
C GLY A 179 2.52 -2.15 -26.06
N SER A 180 3.47 -1.30 -25.65
CA SER A 180 3.86 -1.12 -24.25
C SER A 180 3.61 0.30 -23.81
N GLY A 181 3.03 0.48 -22.62
CA GLY A 181 2.84 1.78 -22.00
C GLY A 181 3.65 1.92 -20.72
N GLU A 182 3.76 3.16 -20.27
CA GLU A 182 4.12 3.51 -18.91
C GLU A 182 2.96 4.31 -18.32
N PHE A 183 2.74 4.13 -17.02
CA PHE A 183 1.74 4.88 -16.29
C PHE A 183 2.35 5.38 -14.99
N THR A 184 2.21 6.68 -14.74
CA THR A 184 2.49 7.25 -13.42
C THR A 184 1.26 7.95 -12.90
N GLY A 185 1.03 7.86 -11.61
CA GLY A 185 -0.13 8.44 -10.97
C GLY A 185 0.19 8.88 -9.56
N SER A 186 -0.48 9.94 -9.12
CA SER A 186 -0.49 10.34 -7.72
C SER A 186 -1.91 10.65 -7.30
N ALA A 187 -2.24 10.35 -6.05
CA ALA A 187 -3.52 10.68 -5.46
C ALA A 187 -3.29 11.23 -4.04
N LYS A 188 -4.14 12.15 -3.61
CA LYS A 188 -4.14 12.67 -2.25
C LYS A 188 -5.54 13.05 -1.81
N GLY A 189 -5.77 13.11 -0.51
CA GLY A 189 -7.07 13.49 0.01
C GLY A 189 -7.18 13.31 1.52
N THR A 190 -8.40 13.08 1.98
CA THR A 190 -8.74 12.81 3.39
C THR A 190 -9.63 11.58 3.49
N LEU A 191 -9.61 10.87 4.62
CA LEU A 191 -10.57 9.77 4.85
C LEU A 191 -11.84 10.27 5.56
N GLN A 192 -11.77 11.39 6.29
CA GLN A 192 -12.90 11.91 7.08
C GLN A 192 -13.06 13.44 6.98
N PRO A 193 -14.05 13.94 6.20
CA PRO A 193 -14.84 13.20 5.22
C PRO A 193 -13.93 12.64 4.12
N PHE A 194 -14.35 11.55 3.45
CA PHE A 194 -13.59 11.04 2.31
C PHE A 194 -13.44 12.15 1.27
N ASP A 195 -12.23 12.40 0.77
CA ASP A 195 -11.97 13.30 -0.35
C ASP A 195 -10.79 12.76 -1.16
N ILE A 196 -10.74 13.08 -2.44
CA ILE A 196 -9.69 12.61 -3.35
C ILE A 196 -9.46 13.59 -4.49
N ALA A 197 -8.19 13.85 -4.76
CA ALA A 197 -7.68 14.47 -5.97
C ALA A 197 -6.54 13.59 -6.50
N ALA A 198 -6.61 13.19 -7.76
CA ALA A 198 -5.60 12.37 -8.41
C ALA A 198 -5.15 12.99 -9.73
N THR A 199 -3.91 12.74 -10.08
CA THR A 199 -3.32 13.05 -11.39
C THR A 199 -2.64 11.82 -11.93
N GLY A 200 -2.59 11.68 -13.24
CA GLY A 200 -1.80 10.63 -13.86
C GLY A 200 -1.36 10.99 -15.26
N ASP A 201 -0.23 10.41 -15.65
CA ASP A 201 0.39 10.53 -16.95
C ASP A 201 0.50 9.12 -17.54
N VAL A 202 0.04 8.98 -18.77
CA VAL A 202 0.19 7.77 -19.59
C VAL A 202 1.10 8.13 -20.75
N SER A 203 2.17 7.37 -20.93
CA SER A 203 3.03 7.46 -22.11
C SER A 203 3.10 6.09 -22.78
N SER A 204 3.29 6.08 -24.09
CA SER A 204 3.53 4.85 -24.82
C SER A 204 4.21 5.12 -26.14
N ASP A 205 5.16 4.26 -26.47
CA ASP A 205 5.86 4.25 -27.74
C ASP A 205 5.45 3.03 -28.57
N GLY A 206 5.15 3.27 -29.84
CA GLY A 206 4.87 2.21 -30.81
C GLY A 206 3.56 1.44 -30.57
N LEU A 207 2.47 2.15 -30.25
CA LEU A 207 1.15 1.52 -30.16
C LEU A 207 0.60 1.12 -31.53
N THR A 208 -0.15 0.03 -31.54
CA THR A 208 -1.00 -0.37 -32.67
C THR A 208 -2.44 -0.39 -32.20
N VAL A 209 -3.27 0.47 -32.80
CA VAL A 209 -4.69 0.62 -32.46
C VAL A 209 -5.51 0.36 -33.71
N ALA A 210 -6.34 -0.68 -33.70
CA ALA A 210 -7.12 -1.09 -34.87
C ALA A 210 -6.27 -1.27 -36.16
N GLY A 211 -5.00 -1.71 -36.00
CA GLY A 211 -4.04 -1.84 -37.10
C GLY A 211 -3.33 -0.56 -37.52
N ALA A 212 -3.73 0.61 -37.02
CA ALA A 212 -3.02 1.87 -37.22
C ALA A 212 -1.84 1.98 -36.24
N ARG A 213 -0.67 2.41 -36.74
CA ARG A 213 0.53 2.60 -35.92
C ARG A 213 0.60 4.02 -35.38
N VAL A 214 0.63 4.14 -34.07
CA VAL A 214 0.89 5.36 -33.32
C VAL A 214 2.34 5.32 -32.86
N THR A 215 3.13 6.31 -33.25
CA THR A 215 4.55 6.35 -32.89
C THR A 215 4.73 6.69 -31.42
N ALA A 216 3.99 7.71 -30.95
CA ALA A 216 4.00 8.13 -29.57
C ALA A 216 2.59 8.55 -29.14
N PHE A 217 2.22 8.19 -27.92
CA PHE A 217 1.00 8.62 -27.26
C PHE A 217 1.36 9.16 -25.87
N ASN A 218 0.90 10.36 -25.56
CA ASN A 218 1.03 10.95 -24.24
C ASN A 218 -0.31 11.53 -23.82
N ALA A 219 -0.77 11.19 -22.63
CA ALA A 219 -2.00 11.69 -22.07
C ALA A 219 -1.80 12.04 -20.60
N ARG A 220 -2.36 13.17 -20.18
CA ARG A 220 -2.46 13.54 -18.76
C ARG A 220 -3.92 13.60 -18.37
N ALA A 221 -4.23 12.99 -17.24
CA ALA A 221 -5.56 13.02 -16.65
C ALA A 221 -5.51 13.58 -15.23
N ALA A 222 -6.60 14.21 -14.83
CA ALA A 222 -6.87 14.56 -13.44
C ALA A 222 -8.22 13.98 -13.04
N ALA A 223 -8.35 13.52 -11.80
CA ALA A 223 -9.59 13.02 -11.24
C ALA A 223 -9.86 13.67 -9.88
N ASP A 224 -11.13 13.89 -9.59
CA ASP A 224 -11.63 14.28 -8.27
C ASP A 224 -12.77 13.33 -7.88
N ARG A 225 -13.46 13.58 -6.77
CA ARG A 225 -14.61 12.75 -6.32
C ARG A 225 -15.72 12.60 -7.37
N GLN A 226 -15.87 13.55 -8.28
CA GLN A 226 -17.03 13.65 -9.17
C GLN A 226 -16.71 13.32 -10.62
N ARG A 227 -15.46 13.51 -11.05
CA ARG A 227 -15.11 13.42 -12.48
C ARG A 227 -13.66 13.02 -12.70
N VAL A 228 -13.46 12.42 -13.86
CA VAL A 228 -12.15 12.25 -14.49
C VAL A 228 -12.11 13.16 -15.71
N ARG A 229 -11.02 13.91 -15.89
CA ARG A 229 -10.80 14.83 -17.01
C ARG A 229 -9.45 14.56 -17.65
N LEU A 230 -9.46 14.28 -18.94
CA LEU A 230 -8.26 14.34 -19.78
C LEU A 230 -7.86 15.81 -19.93
N THR A 231 -6.71 16.19 -19.38
CA THR A 231 -6.22 17.58 -19.40
C THR A 231 -5.32 17.86 -20.58
N GLU A 232 -4.55 16.85 -21.01
CA GLU A 232 -3.65 16.95 -22.15
C GLU A 232 -3.67 15.62 -22.91
N MET A 233 -3.57 15.69 -24.23
CA MET A 233 -3.43 14.53 -25.10
C MET A 233 -2.61 14.91 -26.31
N LYS A 234 -1.55 14.14 -26.57
CA LYS A 234 -0.69 14.26 -27.73
C LYS A 234 -0.56 12.88 -28.38
N LEU A 235 -0.78 12.85 -29.69
CA LEU A 235 -0.71 11.65 -30.52
C LEU A 235 0.18 11.96 -31.72
N GLU A 236 1.17 11.13 -31.97
CA GLU A 236 2.02 11.21 -33.16
C GLU A 236 1.78 9.99 -34.04
N LEU A 237 1.42 10.22 -35.30
CA LEU A 237 1.09 9.17 -36.27
C LEU A 237 2.14 9.17 -37.38
N TYR A 238 2.59 7.99 -37.81
CA TYR A 238 3.46 7.83 -38.99
C TYR A 238 4.73 8.72 -39.03
N GLY A 239 5.24 9.17 -37.88
CA GLY A 239 6.46 9.99 -37.78
C GLY A 239 6.25 11.51 -37.86
N GLY A 240 5.01 12.01 -37.74
CA GLY A 240 4.68 13.43 -37.60
C GLY A 240 3.28 13.68 -37.06
#